data_AF-A0A434FI77-F1
#
_entry.id   AF-A0A434FI77-F1
#
_cell.length_a   1.000
_cell.length_b   1.000
_cell.length_c   1.000
_cell.angle_alpha   90.00
_cell.angle_beta   90.00
_cell.angle_gamma   90.00
#
_symmetry.space_group_name_H-M   'P 1'
#
loop_
_entity.id
_entity.type
_entity.pdbx_description
1 polymer ?
#
loop_
_entity_poly.entity_id
_entity_poly.type
_entity_poly.pdbx_seq_one_letter_code
_entity_poly.pdbx_strand_id
1 'polypeptide(L)' 'MKLATFNINNINSRLENLLAWLAKAKPDVVCLQELKCRDTQFPL' A
#
# COMPACT_ATOMS: atom_id res chain seq x y z
N MET A 1 -17.55 -1.70 7.25
CA MET A 1 -16.18 -2.17 7.52
C MET A 1 -15.68 -3.00 6.34
N LYS A 2 -14.63 -2.55 5.65
CA LYS A 2 -14.02 -3.10 4.45
C LYS A 2 -12.55 -3.37 4.72
N LEU A 3 -12.16 -4.62 4.61
CA LEU A 3 -10.78 -5.07 4.78
C LEU A 3 -10.20 -5.43 3.42
N ALA A 4 -8.95 -5.07 3.18
CA ALA A 4 -8.25 -5.40 1.95
C ALA A 4 -6.86 -5.97 2.24
N THR A 5 -6.39 -6.83 1.34
CA THR A 5 -5.01 -7.28 1.29
C THR A 5 -4.45 -6.93 -0.07
N PHE A 6 -3.22 -6.43 -0.13
CA PHE A 6 -2.59 -6.04 -1.38
C PHE A 6 -1.09 -6.34 -1.35
N ASN A 7 -0.68 -7.29 -2.19
CA ASN A 7 0.73 -7.50 -2.49
C ASN A 7 1.20 -6.34 -3.39
N ILE A 8 1.96 -5.41 -2.82
CA ILE A 8 2.35 -4.18 -3.51
C ILE A 8 3.57 -4.37 -4.39
N ASN A 9 4.37 -5.42 -4.13
CA ASN A 9 5.60 -5.73 -4.86
C ASN A 9 6.49 -4.49 -5.08
N ASN A 10 7.09 -4.01 -3.99
CA ASN A 10 7.84 -2.76 -3.84
C ASN A 10 6.93 -1.52 -3.68
N ILE A 11 6.83 -1.02 -2.44
CA ILE A 11 5.96 0.12 -2.11
C ILE A 11 6.46 1.43 -2.73
N ASN A 12 7.77 1.65 -2.77
CA ASN A 12 8.34 2.91 -3.24
C ASN A 12 8.13 3.11 -4.75
N SER A 13 8.21 2.05 -5.55
CA SER A 13 7.95 2.11 -7.00
C SER A 13 6.46 2.11 -7.37
N ARG A 14 5.57 1.94 -6.38
CA ARG A 14 4.12 1.79 -6.57
C ARG A 14 3.29 2.73 -5.70
N LEU A 15 3.90 3.71 -5.04
CA LEU A 15 3.23 4.60 -4.10
C LEU A 15 2.05 5.34 -4.76
N GLU A 16 2.25 5.93 -5.94
CA GLU A 16 1.19 6.64 -6.65
C GLU A 16 0.01 5.72 -7.00
N ASN A 17 0.30 4.49 -7.46
CA ASN A 17 -0.72 3.48 -7.75
C ASN A 17 -1.49 3.07 -6.49
N LEU A 18 -0.79 2.90 -5.36
CA LEU A 18 -1.41 2.59 -4.08
C LEU A 18 -2.35 3.72 -3.63
N LEU A 19 -1.90 4.99 -3.69
CA LEU A 19 -2.69 6.15 -3.29
C LEU A 19 -3.94 6.31 -4.17
N ALA A 20 -3.79 6.15 -5.48
CA ALA A 20 -4.91 6.19 -6.42
C ALA A 20 -5.94 5.08 -6.12
N TRP A 21 -5.46 3.87 -5.81
CA TRP A 21 -6.32 2.76 -5.43
C TRP A 21 -7.02 3.00 -4.09
N LEU A 22 -6.31 3.50 -3.06
CA LEU A 22 -6.88 3.82 -1.74
C LEU A 22 -7.99 4.87 -1.84
N ALA A 23 -7.78 5.93 -2.64
CA ALA A 23 -8.77 6.98 -2.87
C ALA A 23 -10.08 6.45 -3.48
N LYS A 24 -9.97 5.47 -4.40
CA LYS A 24 -11.13 4.84 -5.04
C LYS A 24 -11.78 3.77 -4.16
N ALA A 25 -10.98 2.88 -3.58
CA ALA A 25 -11.46 1.69 -2.88
C ALA A 25 -11.98 2.00 -1.48
N LYS A 26 -11.39 3.00 -0.80
CA LYS A 26 -11.72 3.43 0.57
C LYS A 26 -11.90 2.24 1.54
N PRO A 27 -10.91 1.34 1.70
CA PRO A 27 -10.95 0.32 2.74
C PRO A 27 -10.78 0.95 4.13
N ASP A 28 -11.38 0.34 5.15
CA ASP A 28 -11.17 0.74 6.54
C ASP A 28 -9.79 0.27 7.04
N VAL A 29 -9.33 -0.89 6.59
CA VAL A 29 -7.98 -1.41 6.85
C VAL A 29 -7.43 -2.07 5.59
N VAL A 30 -6.15 -1.82 5.30
CA VAL A 30 -5.40 -2.53 4.25
C VAL A 30 -4.14 -3.15 4.83
N CYS A 31 -3.91 -4.43 4.56
CA CYS A 31 -2.66 -5.11 4.83
C CYS A 31 -1.83 -5.15 3.54
N LEU A 32 -0.58 -4.66 3.60
CA LEU A 32 0.33 -4.66 2.47
C LEU A 32 1.38 -5.79 2.61
N GLN A 33 1.72 -6.44 1.50
CA GLN A 33 2.77 -7.47 1.44
C GLN A 33 3.83 -7.12 0.40
N GLU A 34 5.02 -7.71 0.52
CA GLU A 34 6.16 -7.46 -0.37
C GLU A 34 6.52 -5.97 -0.49
N LEU A 35 6.63 -5.28 0.65
CA LEU A 35 7.04 -3.86 0.66
C LEU A 35 8.40 -3.63 -0.02
N LYS A 36 9.30 -4.63 0.03
CA LYS A 36 10.66 -4.61 -0.57
C LYS A 36 11.41 -3.32 -0.24
N CYS A 37 11.23 -2.86 0.99
CA CYS A 37 11.68 -1.58 1.48
C CYS A 37 12.18 -1.77 2.92
N ARG A 38 13.27 -1.09 3.28
CA ARG A 38 13.72 -1.00 4.68
C ARG A 38 12.83 -0.01 5.42
N ASP A 39 12.71 -0.16 6.73
CA ASP A 39 11.89 0.74 7.56
C ASP A 39 12.26 2.21 7.38
N THR A 40 13.55 2.53 7.26
CA THR A 40 14.06 3.90 7.03
C THR A 40 13.74 4.47 5.66
N GLN A 41 13.24 3.66 4.73
CA GLN A 41 12.89 4.04 3.37
C GLN A 41 11.39 3.93 3.12
N PHE A 42 10.58 3.60 4.14
CA PHE A 42 9.13 3.54 4.02
C PHE A 42 8.58 4.96 3.74
N PRO A 43 7.60 5.10 2.84
CA PRO A 43 7.02 6.41 2.54
C PRO A 43 6.44 7.06 3.81
N LEU A 44 6.89 8.28 4.11
CA LEU A 44 6.34 9.14 5.18
C LEU A 44 5.12 9.92 4.68
#